data_AF-A0A923Z0N6-F1
#
_entry.id   AF-A0A923Z0N6-F1
#
_cell.length_a   1.000
_cell.length_b   1.000
_cell.length_c   1.000
_cell.angle_alpha   90.00
_cell.angle_beta   90.00
_cell.angle_gamma   90.00
#
_symmetry.space_group_name_H-M   'P 1'
#
loop_
_entity.id
_entity.type
_entity.pdbx_description
1 polymer ?
#
loop_
_entity_poly.entity_id
_entity_poly.type
_entity_poly.pdbx_seq_one_letter_code
_entity_poly.pdbx_strand_id
1 'polypeptide(L)'
;MKNENQDITSDPFNFKVEWKNAFEDDEFIKVFSSDILENYIINKRWYGGKASTLKYIEVVDTFKMTSKKNNYYGVLLEVNFKEAFFQNYFMPLSFMVEEELDTNTVIAPVIMNGVHGYLVDALHQEDFKKLLFDNIINADDK
;
A
#
# COMPACT_ATOMS: atom_id res chain seq x y z
N MET A 1 -5.96 -18.61 21.02
CA MET A 1 -4.76 -18.58 20.15
C MET A 1 -4.14 -17.21 20.35
N LYS A 2 -2.88 -17.15 20.78
CA LYS A 2 -2.19 -15.87 21.02
C LYS A 2 -2.04 -15.16 19.68
N ASN A 3 -2.52 -13.92 19.59
CA ASN A 3 -2.30 -13.04 18.45
C ASN A 3 -0.81 -12.73 18.42
N GLU A 4 -0.10 -13.28 17.45
CA GLU A 4 1.21 -12.77 17.05
C GLU A 4 0.96 -11.43 16.36
N ASN A 5 0.85 -10.37 17.16
CA ASN A 5 1.27 -9.06 16.69
C ASN A 5 2.73 -9.27 16.27
N GLN A 6 2.97 -9.32 14.96
CA GLN A 6 4.33 -9.14 14.46
C GLN A 6 4.74 -7.77 14.98
N ASP A 7 5.61 -7.77 15.98
CA ASP A 7 6.29 -6.57 16.47
C ASP A 7 7.00 -5.95 15.27
N ILE A 8 6.34 -4.99 14.60
CA ILE A 8 6.97 -4.19 13.55
C ILE A 8 7.89 -3.22 14.28
N THR A 9 9.04 -3.72 14.70
CA THR A 9 10.12 -3.04 15.42
C THR A 9 11.06 -2.31 14.46
N SER A 10 10.51 -1.80 13.35
CA SER A 10 11.25 -0.92 12.43
C SER A 10 10.92 0.53 12.75
N ASP A 11 11.93 1.38 12.80
CA ASP A 11 11.75 2.83 12.88
C ASP A 11 10.80 3.30 11.76
N PRO A 12 9.85 4.22 12.05
CA PRO A 12 8.89 4.67 11.05
C PRO A 12 9.56 5.45 9.91
N PHE A 13 9.10 5.23 8.69
CA PHE A 13 9.52 6.05 7.54
C PHE A 13 8.90 7.44 7.64
N ASN A 14 9.72 8.48 7.61
CA ASN A 14 9.24 9.85 7.79
C ASN A 14 9.15 10.59 6.45
N PHE A 15 7.96 11.06 6.11
CA PHE A 15 7.64 11.78 4.90
C PHE A 15 7.10 13.18 5.22
N LYS A 16 7.53 14.19 4.45
CA LYS A 16 7.05 15.57 4.60
C LYS A 16 5.72 15.84 3.90
N VAL A 17 5.20 14.85 3.15
CA VAL A 17 3.97 14.94 2.37
C VAL A 17 2.75 14.47 3.17
N GLU A 18 1.60 15.09 2.92
CA GLU A 18 0.32 14.61 3.43
C GLU A 18 -0.15 13.38 2.64
N TRP A 19 -0.85 12.45 3.30
CA TRP A 19 -1.33 11.22 2.65
C TRP A 19 -2.10 11.46 1.32
N LYS A 20 -2.96 12.47 1.27
CA LYS A 20 -3.74 12.84 0.07
C LYS A 20 -2.88 13.21 -1.16
N ASN A 21 -1.59 13.47 -0.97
CA ASN A 21 -0.63 13.85 -2.02
C ASN A 21 0.55 12.88 -2.09
N ALA A 22 0.52 11.73 -1.39
CA ALA A 22 1.66 10.82 -1.26
C ALA A 22 2.24 10.38 -2.62
N PHE A 23 1.40 10.03 -3.59
CA PHE A 23 1.83 9.63 -4.94
C PHE A 23 2.06 10.81 -5.90
N GLU A 24 2.16 12.03 -5.39
CA GLU A 24 2.68 13.21 -6.10
C GLU A 24 4.09 13.59 -5.63
N ASP A 25 4.61 12.88 -4.61
CA ASP A 25 5.90 13.13 -3.99
C ASP A 25 6.92 12.05 -4.39
N ASP A 26 7.98 12.46 -5.07
CA ASP A 26 9.01 11.55 -5.60
C ASP A 26 9.76 10.80 -4.49
N GLU A 27 9.94 11.42 -3.33
CA GLU A 27 10.59 10.80 -2.17
C GLU A 27 9.73 9.65 -1.63
N PHE A 28 8.43 9.89 -1.44
CA PHE A 28 7.47 8.86 -1.06
C PHE A 28 7.46 7.71 -2.06
N ILE A 29 7.29 7.98 -3.37
CA ILE A 29 7.21 6.93 -4.39
C ILE A 29 8.49 6.07 -4.39
N LYS A 30 9.66 6.72 -4.29
CA LYS A 30 10.94 6.03 -4.26
C LYS A 30 11.05 5.11 -3.05
N VAL A 31 10.88 5.62 -1.83
CA VAL A 31 10.99 4.81 -0.60
C VAL A 31 9.90 3.73 -0.54
N PHE A 32 8.68 4.07 -0.98
CA PHE A 32 7.57 3.12 -1.05
C PHE A 32 7.92 1.93 -1.93
N SER A 33 8.50 2.17 -3.11
CA SER A 33 8.87 1.11 -4.06
C SER A 33 10.14 0.35 -3.67
N SER A 34 11.21 1.01 -3.23
CA SER A 34 12.51 0.38 -2.97
C SER A 34 12.68 -0.23 -1.58
N ASP A 35 12.04 0.33 -0.56
CA ASP A 35 12.28 -0.09 0.83
C ASP A 35 11.03 -0.74 1.43
N ILE A 36 9.88 -0.07 1.32
CA ILE A 36 8.64 -0.54 1.96
C ILE A 36 8.10 -1.77 1.24
N LEU A 37 7.89 -1.69 -0.08
CA LEU A 37 7.27 -2.77 -0.84
C LEU A 37 8.16 -4.00 -0.98
N GLU A 38 9.47 -3.83 -1.17
CA GLU A 38 10.40 -4.97 -1.28
C GLU A 38 10.34 -5.86 -0.02
N ASN A 39 10.29 -5.24 1.16
CA ASN A 39 10.16 -5.97 2.43
C ASN A 39 8.76 -6.57 2.63
N TYR A 40 7.72 -5.88 2.17
CA TYR A 40 6.34 -6.31 2.38
C TYR A 40 5.91 -7.47 1.46
N ILE A 41 6.14 -7.33 0.15
CA ILE A 41 5.53 -8.19 -0.88
C ILE A 41 6.06 -9.62 -0.85
N ILE A 42 7.37 -9.78 -0.58
CA ILE A 42 8.06 -11.08 -0.58
C ILE A 42 7.45 -12.06 0.44
N ASN A 43 6.86 -11.52 1.50
CA ASN A 43 6.27 -12.28 2.60
C ASN A 43 4.80 -12.66 2.33
N LYS A 44 4.20 -12.21 1.23
CA LYS A 44 2.79 -12.46 0.94
C LYS A 44 2.54 -13.78 0.23
N ARG A 45 1.36 -14.36 0.49
CA ARG A 45 0.93 -15.61 -0.14
C ARG A 45 0.67 -15.43 -1.63
N TRP A 46 0.10 -14.29 -2.01
CA TRP A 46 -0.25 -13.94 -3.39
C TRP A 46 0.95 -13.49 -4.23
N TYR A 47 2.13 -13.29 -3.63
CA TYR A 47 3.35 -12.99 -4.37
C TYR A 47 3.83 -14.23 -5.12
N GLY A 48 3.76 -14.18 -6.45
CA GLY A 48 4.10 -15.28 -7.36
C GLY A 48 5.60 -15.43 -7.64
N GLY A 49 6.40 -14.41 -7.32
CA GLY A 49 7.84 -14.35 -7.60
C GLY A 49 8.75 -15.11 -6.64
N LYS A 50 8.24 -16.06 -5.85
CA LYS A 50 9.01 -16.71 -4.76
C LYS A 50 10.19 -17.55 -5.22
N ALA A 51 10.16 -18.02 -6.47
CA ALA A 51 11.23 -18.80 -7.06
C ALA A 51 12.24 -17.93 -7.84
N SER A 52 12.07 -16.61 -7.85
CA SER A 52 12.84 -15.68 -8.67
C SER A 52 13.44 -14.57 -7.83
N THR A 53 14.50 -13.95 -8.33
CA THR A 53 15.21 -12.91 -7.58
C THR A 53 14.64 -11.53 -7.90
N LEU A 54 14.00 -10.90 -6.91
CA LEU A 54 13.55 -9.50 -7.00
C LEU A 54 14.73 -8.60 -7.41
N LYS A 55 14.51 -7.74 -8.41
CA LYS A 55 15.49 -6.76 -8.90
C LYS A 55 15.14 -5.34 -8.45
N TYR A 56 13.89 -4.94 -8.67
CA TYR A 56 13.29 -3.69 -8.20
C TYR A 56 11.77 -3.77 -8.40
N ILE A 57 11.04 -2.85 -7.77
CA ILE A 57 9.61 -2.65 -7.98
C ILE A 57 9.39 -1.25 -8.54
N GLU A 58 8.52 -1.10 -9.54
CA GLU A 58 8.10 0.20 -10.07
C GLU A 58 6.61 0.43 -9.80
N VAL A 59 6.27 1.66 -9.43
CA VAL A 59 4.89 2.14 -9.44
C VAL A 59 4.59 2.64 -10.84
N VAL A 60 3.81 1.88 -11.60
CA VAL A 60 3.55 2.18 -13.02
C VAL A 60 2.31 3.05 -13.23
N ASP A 61 1.33 2.95 -12.33
CA ASP A 61 0.14 3.79 -12.35
C ASP A 61 -0.48 3.88 -10.96
N THR A 62 -1.21 4.98 -10.70
CA THR A 62 -1.94 5.19 -9.46
C THR A 62 -3.25 5.92 -9.71
N PHE A 63 -4.25 5.59 -8.91
CA PHE A 63 -5.50 6.34 -8.91
C PHE A 63 -6.01 6.56 -7.49
N LYS A 64 -6.60 7.73 -7.25
CA LYS A 64 -7.19 8.09 -5.97
C LYS A 64 -8.66 7.64 -5.92
N MET A 65 -9.06 7.06 -4.81
CA MET A 65 -10.47 6.82 -4.48
C MET A 65 -10.76 7.43 -3.11
N THR A 66 -11.79 8.27 -3.03
CA THR A 66 -12.13 8.96 -1.78
C THR A 66 -13.52 8.52 -1.33
N SER A 67 -13.60 7.97 -0.12
CA SER A 67 -14.88 7.77 0.56
C SER A 67 -15.26 9.05 1.33
N LYS A 68 -16.37 9.01 2.08
CA LYS A 68 -16.70 10.12 2.99
C LYS A 68 -15.74 10.26 4.16
N LYS A 69 -14.96 9.21 4.47
CA LYS A 69 -14.11 9.12 5.66
C LYS A 69 -12.62 9.09 5.32
N ASN A 70 -12.25 8.35 4.27
CA ASN A 70 -10.88 7.96 3.99
C ASN A 70 -10.49 8.25 2.55
N ASN A 71 -9.18 8.43 2.35
CA ASN A 71 -8.56 8.47 1.03
C ASN A 71 -7.78 7.19 0.79
N TYR A 72 -8.00 6.59 -0.37
CA TYR A 72 -7.37 5.36 -0.82
C TYR A 72 -6.61 5.61 -2.11
N TYR A 73 -5.57 4.80 -2.33
CA TYR A 73 -4.93 4.68 -3.63
C TYR A 73 -5.07 3.27 -4.15
N GLY A 74 -5.50 3.13 -5.41
CA GLY A 74 -5.19 1.93 -6.17
C GLY A 74 -3.81 2.11 -6.79
N VAL A 75 -2.90 1.17 -6.51
CA VAL A 75 -1.52 1.23 -6.98
C VAL A 75 -1.27 0.05 -7.90
N LEU A 76 -0.87 0.32 -9.14
CA LEU A 76 -0.40 -0.67 -10.09
C LEU A 76 1.13 -0.74 -10.00
N LEU A 77 1.64 -1.95 -9.77
CA LEU A 77 3.05 -2.23 -9.57
C LEU A 77 3.57 -3.13 -10.67
N GLU A 78 4.78 -2.86 -11.13
CA GLU A 78 5.56 -3.79 -11.93
C GLU A 78 6.73 -4.31 -11.10
N VAL A 79 6.73 -5.61 -10.82
CA VAL A 79 7.81 -6.27 -10.09
C VAL A 79 8.77 -6.89 -11.10
N ASN A 80 9.99 -6.34 -11.13
CA ASN A 80 11.04 -6.75 -12.06
C ASN A 80 11.97 -7.77 -11.43
N PHE A 81 12.32 -8.81 -12.20
CA PHE A 81 13.17 -9.92 -11.76
C PHE A 81 14.54 -9.89 -12.48
N LYS A 82 15.57 -10.45 -11.83
CA LYS A 82 16.92 -10.53 -12.42
C LYS A 82 16.96 -11.44 -13.66
N GLU A 83 16.02 -12.36 -13.74
CA GLU A 83 15.79 -13.32 -14.82
C GLU A 83 15.17 -12.68 -16.08
N ALA A 84 15.12 -11.35 -16.15
CA ALA A 84 14.67 -10.57 -17.32
C ALA A 84 13.19 -10.78 -17.70
N PHE A 85 12.33 -10.91 -16.70
CA PHE A 85 10.88 -10.81 -16.83
C PHE A 85 10.30 -9.96 -15.70
N PHE A 86 9.03 -9.59 -15.81
CA PHE A 86 8.30 -8.84 -14.80
C PHE A 86 6.91 -9.43 -14.55
N GLN A 87 6.30 -9.04 -13.44
CA GLN A 87 4.92 -9.39 -13.08
C GLN A 87 4.17 -8.15 -12.58
N ASN A 88 2.92 -8.01 -12.98
CA ASN A 88 2.07 -6.90 -12.56
C ASN A 88 1.24 -7.27 -11.33
N TYR A 89 1.17 -6.35 -10.38
CA TYR A 89 0.39 -6.48 -9.16
C TYR A 89 -0.48 -5.24 -8.96
N PHE A 90 -1.67 -5.44 -8.41
CA PHE A 90 -2.53 -4.35 -7.97
C PHE A 90 -2.62 -4.37 -6.44
N MET A 91 -2.44 -3.22 -5.81
CA MET A 91 -2.50 -3.07 -4.35
C MET A 91 -3.35 -1.86 -3.97
N PRO A 92 -4.45 -2.06 -3.22
CA PRO A 92 -5.18 -0.95 -2.63
C PRO A 92 -4.48 -0.51 -1.34
N LEU A 93 -4.19 0.78 -1.22
CA LEU A 93 -3.40 1.36 -0.15
C LEU A 93 -4.19 2.42 0.62
N SER A 94 -4.04 2.42 1.95
CA SER A 94 -4.54 3.46 2.84
C SER A 94 -3.44 3.85 3.84
N PHE A 95 -3.55 5.07 4.35
CA PHE A 95 -2.91 5.47 5.61
C PHE A 95 -3.94 5.42 6.73
N MET A 96 -3.57 4.88 7.88
CA MET A 96 -4.36 4.92 9.11
C MET A 96 -3.53 5.57 10.20
N VAL A 97 -4.10 6.56 10.89
CA VAL A 97 -3.45 7.14 12.07
C VAL A 97 -3.33 6.09 13.16
N GLU A 98 -2.29 6.18 13.98
CA GLU A 98 -1.95 5.14 14.97
C GLU A 98 -3.10 4.82 15.93
N GLU A 99 -3.86 5.82 16.37
CA GLU A 99 -4.99 5.65 17.29
C GLU A 99 -6.21 4.95 16.66
N GLU A 100 -6.28 4.92 15.33
CA GLU A 100 -7.41 4.33 14.58
C GLU A 100 -7.07 2.95 13.99
N LEU A 101 -5.87 2.41 14.27
CA LEU A 101 -5.44 1.13 13.70
C LEU A 101 -6.33 -0.03 14.18
N ASP A 102 -7.18 -0.51 13.28
CA ASP A 102 -8.08 -1.66 13.48
C ASP A 102 -7.87 -2.72 12.39
N THR A 103 -6.61 -3.00 12.03
CA THR A 103 -6.31 -3.98 10.98
C THR A 103 -4.98 -4.70 11.21
N ASN A 104 -4.94 -5.97 10.79
CA ASN A 104 -3.74 -6.81 10.82
C ASN A 104 -3.00 -6.82 9.47
N THR A 105 -3.32 -5.88 8.58
CA THR A 105 -2.79 -5.83 7.20
C THR A 105 -1.80 -4.70 6.99
N VAL A 106 -1.11 -4.33 8.08
CA VAL A 106 -0.06 -3.31 8.10
C VAL A 106 1.04 -3.64 7.10
N ILE A 107 1.44 -2.63 6.34
CA ILE A 107 2.54 -2.64 5.39
C ILE A 107 3.80 -2.11 6.06
N ALA A 108 3.76 -0.90 6.59
CA ALA A 108 4.87 -0.27 7.31
C ALA A 108 4.39 0.87 8.22
N PRO A 109 5.07 1.13 9.35
CA PRO A 109 4.88 2.33 10.15
C PRO A 109 5.46 3.53 9.40
N VAL A 110 4.71 4.64 9.38
CA VAL A 110 5.11 5.87 8.69
C VAL A 110 4.71 7.10 9.49
N ILE A 111 5.41 8.21 9.25
CA ILE A 111 5.04 9.55 9.71
C ILE A 111 4.74 10.36 8.46
N MET A 112 3.48 10.77 8.27
CA MET A 112 3.04 11.55 7.11
C MET A 112 2.81 12.99 7.54
N ASN A 113 3.71 13.91 7.15
CA ASN A 113 3.68 15.32 7.55
C ASN A 113 3.52 15.50 9.07
N GLY A 114 4.29 14.74 9.85
CA GLY A 114 4.26 14.76 11.31
C GLY A 114 3.13 13.93 11.96
N VAL A 115 2.23 13.32 11.18
CA VAL A 115 1.17 12.45 11.70
C VAL A 115 1.65 11.01 11.73
N HIS A 116 1.68 10.41 12.92
CA HIS A 116 2.06 9.01 13.14
C HIS A 116 0.97 8.05 12.69
N GLY A 117 1.35 6.99 12.01
CA GLY A 117 0.42 5.97 11.58
C GLY A 117 1.06 4.85 10.78
N TYR A 118 0.24 4.19 9.98
CA TYR A 118 0.62 2.99 9.24
C TYR A 118 0.10 3.06 7.82
N LEU A 119 0.94 2.66 6.86
CA LEU A 119 0.47 2.22 5.56
C LEU A 119 -0.17 0.84 5.74
N VAL A 120 -1.35 0.63 5.16
CA VAL A 120 -2.10 -0.62 5.29
C VAL A 120 -2.69 -1.04 3.95
N ASP A 121 -2.81 -2.36 3.75
CA ASP A 121 -3.58 -2.90 2.62
C ASP A 121 -5.07 -2.66 2.88
N ALA A 122 -5.68 -1.83 2.03
CA ALA A 122 -7.06 -1.39 2.23
C ALA A 122 -8.09 -2.48 1.87
N LEU A 123 -7.68 -3.61 1.28
CA LEU A 123 -8.58 -4.66 0.80
C LEU A 123 -9.52 -5.20 1.88
N HIS A 124 -9.07 -5.19 3.14
CA HIS A 124 -9.87 -5.68 4.28
C HIS A 124 -10.76 -4.61 4.93
N GLN A 125 -10.64 -3.33 4.56
CA GLN A 125 -11.45 -2.26 5.12
C GLN A 125 -12.86 -2.25 4.50
N GLU A 126 -13.90 -2.26 5.35
CA GLU A 126 -15.29 -2.25 4.88
C GLU A 126 -15.64 -0.98 4.10
N ASP A 127 -15.09 0.16 4.50
CA ASP A 127 -15.28 1.45 3.80
C ASP A 127 -14.69 1.41 2.37
N PHE A 128 -13.51 0.81 2.20
CA PHE A 128 -12.90 0.60 0.87
C PHE A 128 -13.73 -0.36 0.00
N LYS A 129 -14.14 -1.52 0.53
CA LYS A 129 -14.94 -2.51 -0.23
C LYS A 129 -16.24 -1.90 -0.75
N LYS A 130 -16.91 -1.11 0.10
CA LYS A 130 -18.13 -0.41 -0.29
C LYS A 130 -17.86 0.61 -1.39
N LEU A 131 -16.82 1.44 -1.23
CA LEU A 131 -16.44 2.43 -2.23
C LEU A 131 -16.11 1.78 -3.58
N LEU A 132 -15.38 0.67 -3.57
CA LEU A 132 -15.07 -0.10 -4.77
C LEU A 132 -16.34 -0.64 -5.45
N PHE A 133 -17.23 -1.25 -4.68
CA PHE A 133 -18.49 -1.78 -5.18
C PHE A 133 -19.38 -0.70 -5.80
N ASP A 134 -19.53 0.44 -5.11
CA ASP A 134 -20.29 1.59 -5.60
C ASP A 134 -19.68 2.12 -6.91
N ASN A 135 -18.35 2.19 -7.01
CA ASN A 135 -17.69 2.60 -8.25
C ASN A 135 -17.89 1.62 -9.41
N ILE A 136 -17.94 0.31 -9.14
CA ILE A 136 -18.22 -0.71 -10.16
C ILE A 136 -19.66 -0.59 -10.67
N ILE A 137 -20.63 -0.42 -9.75
CA ILE A 137 -22.05 -0.32 -10.14
C ILE A 137 -22.33 0.93 -10.99
N ASN A 138 -21.70 2.06 -10.65
CA ASN A 138 -21.93 3.33 -11.34
C ASN A 138 -20.94 3.55 -12.51
N ALA A 139 -20.24 2.50 -12.96
CA ALA A 139 -19.21 2.63 -14.00
C ALA A 139 -19.79 3.04 -15.37
N ASP A 140 -21.03 2.62 -15.67
CA ASP A 140 -21.72 2.91 -16.93
C ASP A 140 -22.48 4.24 -16.94
N ASP A 141 -22.57 4.92 -15.79
CA ASP A 141 -23.32 6.17 -15.63
C ASP A 141 -22.47 7.44 -15.91
N LYS A 142 -21.34 7.29 -16.62
CA LYS A 142 -20.42 8.39 -16.98
C LYS A 142 -20.33 8.67 -18.47
#